data_AF-A0A3M9YVV2-F1
#
_entry.id   AF-A0A3M9YVV2-F1
#
_cell.length_a   1.000
_cell.length_b   1.000
_cell.length_c   1.000
_cell.angle_alpha   90.00
_cell.angle_beta   90.00
_cell.angle_gamma   90.00
#
_symmetry.space_group_name_H-M   'P 1'
#
loop_
_entity.id
_entity.type
_entity.pdbx_description
1 polymer ?
#
loop_
_entity_poly.entity_id
_entity_poly.type
_entity_poly.pdbx_seq_one_letter_code
_entity_poly.pdbx_strand_id
1 'polypeptide(L)'
;MYQPFRDYLEQSLSQNFELQARPIPAGLATRVSERGRHPATIRSWCYQCPQLRKIRYTYIDAGESAQIFNSVIYPNYQYDLPLLGIDFLSFGKVKNLIVMDFQPLFQDEAYQARYIQPLQTLHDRYPDLAQNLEMKFYDANQYFSKYLLFAKTDAETVSTRVFAAFQEYLNLY
;
A
#
# COMPACT_ATOMS: atom_id res chain seq x y z
N MET A 1 -14.57 0.53 -3.46
CA MET A 1 -13.82 1.80 -3.28
C MET A 1 -12.41 1.70 -3.87
N TYR A 2 -11.60 0.71 -3.47
CA TYR A 2 -10.19 0.63 -3.88
C TYR A 2 -9.90 -0.16 -5.16
N GLN A 3 -10.92 -0.62 -5.88
CA GLN A 3 -10.73 -1.30 -7.16
C GLN A 3 -9.87 -0.49 -8.16
N PRO A 4 -10.07 0.85 -8.35
CA PRO A 4 -9.21 1.63 -9.23
C PRO A 4 -7.73 1.61 -8.84
N PHE A 5 -7.42 1.51 -7.54
CA PHE A 5 -6.04 1.41 -7.04
C PHE A 5 -5.40 0.09 -7.42
N ARG A 6 -6.14 -1.02 -7.25
CA ARG A 6 -5.70 -2.35 -7.68
C ARG A 6 -5.45 -2.36 -9.18
N ASP A 7 -6.41 -1.88 -9.97
CA ASP A 7 -6.35 -1.92 -11.43
C ASP A 7 -5.16 -1.07 -11.94
N TYR A 8 -4.92 0.10 -11.34
CA TYR A 8 -3.74 0.91 -11.64
C TYR A 8 -2.42 0.25 -11.22
N LEU A 9 -2.36 -0.39 -10.04
CA LEU A 9 -1.18 -1.14 -9.60
C LEU A 9 -0.85 -2.24 -10.60
N GLU A 10 -1.85 -3.05 -10.97
CA GLU A 10 -1.70 -4.15 -11.94
C GLU A 10 -1.20 -3.64 -13.28
N GLN A 11 -1.82 -2.57 -13.80
CA GLN A 11 -1.43 -1.96 -15.06
C GLN A 11 0.02 -1.44 -14.99
N SER A 12 0.36 -0.62 -14.00
CA SER A 12 1.70 -0.04 -13.84
C SER A 12 2.77 -1.14 -13.72
N LEU A 13 2.52 -2.16 -12.91
CA LEU A 13 3.47 -3.27 -12.77
C LEU A 13 3.67 -4.04 -14.08
N SER A 14 2.58 -4.33 -14.81
CA SER A 14 2.67 -5.06 -16.08
C SER A 14 3.32 -4.25 -17.20
N GLN A 15 3.22 -2.92 -17.17
CA GLN A 15 3.85 -2.02 -18.14
C GLN A 15 5.35 -1.86 -17.89
N ASN A 16 5.79 -1.90 -16.63
CA ASN A 16 7.18 -1.64 -16.25
C ASN A 16 8.01 -2.91 -16.02
N PHE A 17 7.36 -4.05 -15.77
CA PHE A 17 8.04 -5.30 -15.41
C PHE A 17 7.46 -6.52 -16.12
N GLU A 18 8.34 -7.47 -16.46
CA GLU A 18 7.96 -8.81 -16.88
C GLU A 18 7.55 -9.65 -15.66
N LEU A 19 6.28 -9.55 -15.28
CA LEU A 19 5.75 -10.21 -14.10
C LEU A 19 5.61 -11.73 -14.31
N GLN A 20 6.05 -12.49 -13.30
CA GLN A 20 5.79 -13.91 -13.18
C GLN A 20 4.90 -14.16 -11.97
N ALA A 21 3.84 -14.96 -12.15
CA ALA A 21 2.99 -15.35 -11.03
C ALA A 21 3.81 -16.14 -9.99
N ARG A 22 3.64 -15.79 -8.72
CA ARG A 22 4.26 -16.48 -7.59
C ARG A 22 3.20 -17.31 -6.85
N PRO A 23 3.46 -18.59 -6.56
CA PRO A 23 2.49 -19.44 -5.88
C PRO A 23 2.03 -18.87 -4.54
N ILE A 24 0.70 -18.85 -4.36
CA ILE A 24 0.06 -18.56 -3.07
C ILE A 24 -0.34 -19.91 -2.47
N PRO A 25 -0.08 -20.16 -1.16
CA PRO A 25 -0.48 -21.41 -0.53
C PRO A 25 -1.96 -21.71 -0.74
N ALA A 26 -2.27 -23.00 -0.91
CA ALA A 26 -3.62 -23.44 -1.21
C ALA A 26 -4.62 -22.89 -0.19
N GLY A 27 -5.68 -22.26 -0.71
CA GLY A 27 -6.71 -21.66 0.13
C GLY A 27 -6.42 -20.25 0.66
N LEU A 28 -5.30 -19.63 0.31
CA LEU A 28 -5.01 -18.24 0.67
C LEU A 28 -5.19 -17.25 -0.49
N ALA A 29 -5.38 -17.74 -1.73
CA ALA A 29 -5.60 -16.88 -2.89
C ALA A 29 -6.99 -16.21 -2.87
N THR A 30 -8.03 -16.96 -2.50
CA THR A 30 -9.39 -16.43 -2.35
C THR A 30 -10.11 -17.14 -1.20
N ARG A 31 -10.79 -16.36 -0.36
CA ARG A 31 -11.72 -16.87 0.65
C ARG A 31 -12.97 -16.02 0.69
N VAL A 32 -14.09 -16.67 0.97
CA VAL A 32 -15.39 -16.03 1.20
C VAL A 32 -15.82 -16.35 2.62
N SER A 33 -16.17 -15.33 3.39
CA SER A 33 -16.86 -15.47 4.66
C SER A 33 -18.35 -15.25 4.42
N GLU A 34 -19.15 -16.26 4.72
CA GLU A 34 -20.62 -16.18 4.71
C GLU A 34 -21.19 -15.67 6.04
N ARG A 35 -20.33 -15.36 7.02
CA ARG A 35 -20.74 -14.81 8.32
C ARG A 35 -21.14 -13.34 8.17
N GLY A 36 -22.25 -12.95 8.79
CA GLY A 36 -22.78 -11.58 8.79
C GLY A 36 -23.99 -11.41 7.86
N ARG A 37 -24.43 -10.16 7.65
CA ARG A 37 -25.55 -9.86 6.72
C ARG A 37 -25.16 -9.97 5.25
N HIS A 38 -23.89 -9.75 4.92
CA HIS A 38 -23.37 -9.77 3.56
C HIS A 38 -22.08 -10.59 3.50
N PRO A 39 -21.86 -11.39 2.44
CA PRO A 39 -20.60 -12.10 2.26
C PRO A 39 -19.41 -11.12 2.18
N ALA A 40 -18.29 -11.51 2.79
CA ALA A 40 -17.02 -10.80 2.64
C ALA A 40 -16.05 -11.66 1.84
N THR A 41 -15.46 -11.12 0.79
CA THR A 41 -14.49 -11.82 -0.05
C THR A 41 -13.11 -11.21 0.13
N ILE A 42 -12.12 -12.03 0.43
CA ILE A 42 -10.70 -11.67 0.32
C ILE A 42 -10.14 -12.32 -0.93
N ARG A 43 -9.38 -11.55 -1.72
CA ARG A 43 -8.59 -12.03 -2.86
C ARG A 43 -7.17 -11.52 -2.72
N SER A 44 -6.21 -12.38 -2.98
CA SER A 44 -4.78 -12.10 -2.90
C SER A 44 -4.10 -12.49 -4.19
N TRP A 45 -3.15 -11.66 -4.60
CA TRP A 45 -2.31 -11.88 -5.76
C TRP A 45 -0.85 -11.80 -5.35
N CYS A 46 0.00 -12.56 -6.05
CA CYS A 46 1.43 -12.55 -5.79
C CYS A 46 2.21 -12.75 -7.08
N TYR A 47 3.20 -11.88 -7.29
CA TYR A 47 4.07 -11.90 -8.45
C TYR A 47 5.53 -11.74 -8.03
N GLN A 48 6.42 -11.92 -8.99
CA GLN A 48 7.84 -11.63 -8.88
C GLN A 48 8.39 -11.26 -10.26
N CYS A 49 9.53 -10.58 -10.30
CA CYS A 49 10.33 -10.32 -11.49
C CYS A 49 11.83 -10.22 -11.08
N PRO A 50 12.78 -10.09 -12.01
CA PRO A 50 14.20 -9.97 -11.66
C PRO A 50 14.49 -8.84 -10.65
N GLN A 51 13.79 -7.71 -10.76
CA GLN A 51 13.97 -6.52 -9.91
C GLN A 51 13.27 -6.65 -8.56
N LEU A 52 12.13 -7.35 -8.52
CA LEU A 52 11.22 -7.43 -7.38
C LEU A 52 11.00 -8.89 -6.99
N ARG A 53 11.64 -9.35 -5.91
CA ARG A 53 11.56 -10.76 -5.46
C ARG A 53 10.15 -11.18 -5.06
N LYS A 54 9.31 -10.22 -4.65
CA LYS A 54 7.92 -10.48 -4.29
C LYS A 54 7.11 -9.19 -4.42
N ILE A 55 5.98 -9.29 -5.10
CA ILE A 55 4.94 -8.27 -5.12
C ILE A 55 3.70 -8.97 -4.61
N ARG A 56 3.06 -8.44 -3.57
CA ARG A 56 1.78 -8.97 -3.08
C ARG A 56 0.80 -7.83 -2.95
N TYR A 57 -0.44 -8.09 -3.35
CA TYR A 57 -1.54 -7.21 -3.01
C TYR A 57 -2.78 -8.04 -2.69
N THR A 58 -3.66 -7.47 -1.89
CA THR A 58 -4.85 -8.13 -1.36
C THR A 58 -5.99 -7.14 -1.33
N TYR A 59 -7.15 -7.59 -1.78
CA TYR A 59 -8.38 -6.82 -1.78
C TYR A 59 -9.43 -7.57 -0.96
N ILE A 60 -10.01 -6.88 0.02
CA ILE A 60 -11.16 -7.37 0.79
C ILE A 60 -12.37 -6.53 0.41
N ASP A 61 -13.42 -7.22 -0.04
CA ASP A 61 -14.71 -6.65 -0.37
C ASP A 61 -15.77 -7.24 0.56
N ALA A 62 -16.27 -6.41 1.47
CA ALA A 62 -17.42 -6.72 2.33
C ALA A 62 -18.57 -5.72 2.09
N GLY A 63 -18.73 -5.23 0.85
CA GLY A 63 -19.71 -4.22 0.47
C GLY A 63 -19.55 -2.92 1.26
N GLU A 64 -20.66 -2.35 1.73
CA GLU A 64 -20.66 -1.13 2.53
C GLU A 64 -20.01 -1.29 3.92
N SER A 65 -19.82 -2.52 4.40
CA SER A 65 -19.30 -2.76 5.76
C SER A 65 -17.79 -2.53 5.84
N ALA A 66 -17.05 -3.02 4.84
CA ALA A 66 -15.61 -2.78 4.75
C ALA A 66 -15.09 -2.95 3.32
N GLN A 67 -14.06 -2.18 2.99
CA GLN A 67 -13.25 -2.31 1.79
C GLN A 67 -11.80 -2.17 2.22
N ILE A 68 -10.92 -3.10 1.86
CA ILE A 68 -9.49 -3.02 2.23
C ILE A 68 -8.65 -3.29 1.01
N PHE A 69 -7.62 -2.47 0.80
CA PHE A 69 -6.57 -2.71 -0.19
C PHE A 69 -5.21 -2.63 0.50
N ASN A 70 -4.51 -3.76 0.50
CA ASN A 70 -3.17 -3.88 1.06
C ASN A 70 -2.20 -4.27 -0.05
N SER A 71 -1.03 -3.65 -0.11
CA SER A 71 0.03 -4.04 -1.03
C SER A 71 1.39 -3.88 -0.37
N VAL A 72 2.30 -4.82 -0.66
CA VAL A 72 3.72 -4.66 -0.35
C VAL A 72 4.57 -5.13 -1.52
N ILE A 73 5.49 -4.27 -1.96
CA ILE A 73 6.50 -4.58 -2.96
C ILE A 73 7.85 -4.80 -2.26
N TYR A 74 8.45 -5.94 -2.52
CA TYR A 74 9.75 -6.33 -1.97
C TYR A 74 10.80 -6.32 -3.08
N PRO A 75 11.78 -5.40 -3.02
CA PRO A 75 12.93 -5.41 -3.93
C PRO A 75 13.71 -6.72 -3.84
N ASN A 76 14.35 -7.11 -4.94
CA ASN A 76 15.31 -8.22 -4.94
C ASN A 76 16.46 -7.93 -3.97
N TYR A 77 17.04 -8.97 -3.39
CA TYR A 77 18.09 -8.89 -2.35
C TYR A 77 19.35 -8.13 -2.77
N GLN A 78 19.61 -8.02 -4.07
CA GLN A 78 20.72 -7.23 -4.60
C GLN A 78 20.49 -5.71 -4.50
N TYR A 79 19.26 -5.29 -4.20
CA TYR A 79 18.90 -3.89 -3.99
C TYR A 79 18.60 -3.66 -2.51
N ASP A 80 19.11 -2.56 -1.98
CA ASP A 80 18.80 -2.04 -0.65
C ASP A 80 17.62 -1.06 -0.70
N LEU A 81 16.79 -1.09 -1.74
CA LEU A 81 15.60 -0.24 -1.84
C LEU A 81 14.64 -0.46 -0.65
N PRO A 82 13.94 0.58 -0.18
CA PRO A 82 12.87 0.44 0.81
C PRO A 82 11.74 -0.43 0.24
N LEU A 83 10.87 -0.94 1.10
CA LEU A 83 9.66 -1.62 0.64
C LEU A 83 8.58 -0.58 0.36
N LEU A 84 7.86 -0.68 -0.77
CA LEU A 84 6.62 0.09 -0.92
C LEU A 84 5.51 -0.61 -0.13
N GLY A 85 5.04 0.03 0.94
CA GLY A 85 3.97 -0.45 1.80
C GLY A 85 2.70 0.38 1.64
N ILE A 86 1.56 -0.29 1.42
CA ILE A 86 0.24 0.33 1.26
C ILE A 86 -0.76 -0.43 2.11
N ASP A 87 -1.55 0.30 2.90
CA ASP A 87 -2.67 -0.23 3.66
C ASP A 87 -3.81 0.79 3.70
N PHE A 88 -4.85 0.55 2.89
CA PHE A 88 -6.03 1.38 2.80
C PHE A 88 -7.22 0.62 3.36
N LEU A 89 -7.84 1.15 4.41
CA LEU A 89 -8.93 0.50 5.12
C LEU A 89 -10.14 1.41 5.22
N SER A 90 -11.26 0.99 4.65
CA SER A 90 -12.56 1.61 4.83
C SER A 90 -13.42 0.72 5.71
N PHE A 91 -14.01 1.28 6.76
CA PHE A 91 -14.98 0.61 7.62
C PHE A 91 -16.28 1.44 7.70
N GLY A 92 -17.36 0.89 7.16
CA GLY A 92 -18.61 1.60 7.01
C GLY A 92 -18.50 2.80 6.07
N LYS A 93 -19.41 3.78 6.23
CA LYS A 93 -19.47 4.99 5.40
C LYS A 93 -18.59 6.15 5.90
N VAL A 94 -17.92 6.00 7.04
CA VAL A 94 -17.37 7.14 7.80
C VAL A 94 -15.86 7.08 7.99
N LYS A 95 -15.27 5.88 8.08
CA LYS A 95 -13.88 5.73 8.52
C LYS A 95 -13.03 5.15 7.40
N ASN A 96 -12.26 6.00 6.73
CA ASN A 96 -11.18 5.57 5.84
C ASN A 96 -9.85 5.88 6.50
N LEU A 97 -9.00 4.88 6.66
CA LEU A 97 -7.64 4.99 7.18
C LEU A 97 -6.68 4.65 6.05
N ILE A 98 -5.75 5.54 5.78
CA ILE A 98 -4.83 5.45 4.64
C ILE A 98 -3.41 5.45 5.20
N VAL A 99 -2.63 4.43 4.84
CA VAL A 99 -1.22 4.29 5.16
C VAL A 99 -0.48 4.01 3.85
N MET A 100 0.51 4.83 3.51
CA MET A 100 1.37 4.60 2.33
C MET A 100 2.77 5.14 2.57
N ASP A 101 3.78 4.32 2.29
CA ASP A 101 5.16 4.65 2.64
C ASP A 101 6.20 3.88 1.83
N PHE A 102 7.41 4.44 1.76
CA PHE A 102 8.62 3.68 1.44
C PHE A 102 9.26 3.28 2.77
N GLN A 103 8.99 2.05 3.19
CA GLN A 103 9.40 1.51 4.47
C GLN A 103 10.91 1.24 4.48
N PRO A 104 11.71 2.00 5.25
CA PRO A 104 13.16 1.92 5.20
C PRO A 104 13.68 0.59 5.75
N LEU A 105 14.76 0.08 5.12
CA LEU A 105 15.51 -1.06 5.66
C LEU A 105 16.42 -0.66 6.82
N PHE A 106 16.97 0.56 6.75
CA PHE A 106 17.94 1.08 7.69
C PHE A 106 17.59 2.50 8.12
N GLN A 107 18.04 2.88 9.32
CA GLN A 107 17.80 4.20 9.91
C GLN A 107 19.05 5.10 9.87
N ASP A 108 20.15 4.64 9.29
CA ASP A 108 21.35 5.46 9.16
C ASP A 108 21.15 6.62 8.18
N GLU A 109 21.87 7.71 8.43
CA GLU A 109 21.70 8.97 7.71
C GLU A 109 21.94 8.83 6.20
N ALA A 110 22.92 8.02 5.80
CA ALA A 110 23.25 7.83 4.39
C ALA A 110 22.11 7.13 3.63
N TYR A 111 21.53 6.08 4.23
CA TYR A 111 20.37 5.41 3.68
C TYR A 111 19.15 6.33 3.58
N GLN A 112 18.87 7.06 4.67
CA GLN A 112 17.73 7.98 4.74
C GLN A 112 17.86 9.11 3.70
N ALA A 113 19.05 9.69 3.55
CA ALA A 113 19.30 10.71 2.53
C ALA A 113 19.12 10.16 1.10
N ARG A 114 19.57 8.92 0.85
CA ARG A 114 19.52 8.32 -0.48
C ARG A 114 18.11 7.91 -0.91
N TYR A 115 17.37 7.23 -0.05
CA TYR A 115 16.13 6.55 -0.44
C TYR A 115 14.86 7.15 0.15
N ILE A 116 14.97 7.85 1.28
CA ILE A 116 13.80 8.37 1.99
C ILE A 116 13.61 9.86 1.74
N GLN A 117 14.69 10.66 1.71
CA GLN A 117 14.60 12.10 1.42
C GLN A 117 13.88 12.45 0.11
N PRO A 118 13.99 11.68 -1.00
CA PRO A 118 13.21 11.94 -2.21
C PRO A 118 11.69 11.94 -2.01
N LEU A 119 11.17 11.22 -1.01
CA LEU A 119 9.73 11.22 -0.70
C LEU A 119 9.24 12.57 -0.20
N GLN A 120 10.12 13.41 0.37
CA GLN A 120 9.73 14.69 0.95
C GLN A 120 8.90 15.54 -0.03
N THR A 121 9.34 15.64 -1.28
CA THR A 121 8.63 16.42 -2.29
C THR A 121 7.23 15.88 -2.58
N LEU A 122 7.03 14.57 -2.51
CA LEU A 122 5.69 14.00 -2.64
C LEU A 122 4.89 14.27 -1.37
N HIS A 123 5.44 13.94 -0.21
CA HIS A 123 4.80 14.14 1.10
C HIS A 123 4.30 15.58 1.30
N ASP A 124 5.12 16.58 1.00
CA ASP A 124 4.79 17.99 1.20
C ASP A 124 3.68 18.48 0.24
N ARG A 125 3.38 17.74 -0.84
CA ARG A 125 2.22 18.00 -1.73
C ARG A 125 0.91 17.42 -1.22
N TYR A 126 0.96 16.54 -0.21
CA TYR A 126 -0.20 15.88 0.38
C TYR A 126 -0.30 16.10 1.90
N PRO A 127 -0.31 17.37 2.38
CA PRO A 127 -0.36 17.65 3.82
C PRO A 127 -1.66 17.14 4.47
N ASP A 128 -2.75 17.05 3.71
CA ASP A 128 -4.03 16.46 4.13
C ASP A 128 -3.95 14.96 4.41
N LEU A 129 -2.96 14.27 3.82
CA LEU A 129 -2.72 12.83 3.96
C LEU A 129 -1.59 12.51 4.98
N ALA A 130 -0.91 13.53 5.50
CA ALA A 130 0.18 13.41 6.47
C ALA A 130 -0.26 13.92 7.86
N GLN A 131 -1.27 13.27 8.44
CA GLN A 131 -1.83 13.69 9.72
C GLN A 131 -0.97 13.15 10.87
N ASN A 132 -0.87 13.92 11.96
CA ASN A 132 -0.18 13.49 13.18
C ASN A 132 -1.07 12.52 13.99
N LEU A 133 -1.24 11.30 13.46
CA LEU A 133 -1.97 10.22 14.09
C LEU A 133 -1.02 9.31 14.87
N GLU A 134 -1.43 8.92 16.08
CA GLU A 134 -0.66 7.99 16.90
C GLU A 134 -0.69 6.56 16.33
N MET A 135 0.48 5.96 16.14
CA MET A 135 0.60 4.52 15.87
C MET A 135 0.52 3.73 17.18
N LYS A 136 -0.58 2.98 17.35
CA LYS A 136 -0.82 2.24 18.60
C LYS A 136 -0.12 0.89 18.69
N PHE A 137 0.18 0.27 17.56
CA PHE A 137 0.61 -1.13 17.49
C PHE A 137 2.00 -1.33 16.88
N TYR A 138 2.59 -0.26 16.32
CA TYR A 138 3.87 -0.32 15.65
C TYR A 138 4.77 0.79 16.18
N ASP A 139 6.07 0.50 16.25
CA ASP A 139 7.07 1.54 16.45
C ASP A 139 7.23 2.31 15.13
N ALA A 140 6.71 3.54 15.12
CA ALA A 140 6.81 4.45 13.99
C ALA A 140 8.27 4.73 13.59
N ASN A 141 9.24 4.52 14.49
CA ASN A 141 10.64 4.84 14.24
C ASN A 141 11.46 3.65 13.69
N GLN A 142 10.87 2.45 13.61
CA GLN A 142 11.63 1.26 13.19
C GLN A 142 11.52 0.97 11.69
N TYR A 143 10.30 0.95 11.15
CA TYR A 143 10.00 0.50 9.79
C TYR A 143 9.13 1.46 8.98
N PHE A 144 8.94 2.67 9.48
CA PHE A 144 8.28 3.74 8.74
C PHE A 144 9.25 4.88 8.49
N SER A 145 9.05 5.53 7.35
CA SER A 145 9.77 6.74 7.02
C SER A 145 9.15 7.94 7.73
N LYS A 146 9.94 9.00 7.91
CA LYS A 146 9.45 10.30 8.38
C LYS A 146 8.51 11.00 7.39
N TYR A 147 8.33 10.46 6.19
CA TYR A 147 7.47 10.97 5.12
C TYR A 147 6.29 10.02 4.85
N LEU A 148 5.92 9.21 5.84
CA LEU A 148 4.73 8.39 5.82
C LEU A 148 3.47 9.23 5.55
N LEU A 149 2.65 8.82 4.58
CA LEU A 149 1.27 9.28 4.51
C LEU A 149 0.42 8.43 5.45
N PHE A 150 -0.06 9.05 6.53
CA PHE A 150 -0.97 8.44 7.50
C PHE A 150 -2.14 9.37 7.79
N ALA A 151 -3.34 9.00 7.35
CA ALA A 151 -4.51 9.85 7.47
C ALA A 151 -5.81 9.11 7.71
N LYS A 152 -6.72 9.77 8.42
CA LYS A 152 -8.15 9.45 8.41
C LYS A 152 -8.84 10.44 7.49
N THR A 153 -9.63 9.93 6.56
CA THR A 153 -10.23 10.79 5.54
C THR A 153 -11.59 10.26 5.03
N ASP A 154 -12.23 11.02 4.16
CA ASP A 154 -13.51 10.69 3.53
C ASP A 154 -13.35 9.97 2.17
N ALA A 155 -14.46 9.49 1.63
CA ALA A 155 -14.47 8.74 0.37
C ALA A 155 -14.08 9.59 -0.85
N GLU A 156 -14.39 10.88 -0.84
CA GLU A 156 -14.09 11.80 -1.94
C GLU A 156 -12.57 12.01 -2.03
N THR A 157 -11.95 12.30 -0.89
CA THR A 157 -10.50 12.43 -0.74
C THR A 157 -9.78 11.13 -1.13
N VAL A 158 -10.34 9.96 -0.79
CA VAL A 158 -9.81 8.66 -1.26
C VAL A 158 -9.79 8.59 -2.79
N SER A 159 -10.92 8.89 -3.44
CA SER A 159 -11.03 8.78 -4.90
C SER A 159 -10.22 9.82 -5.68
N THR A 160 -9.80 10.91 -5.04
CA THR A 160 -9.12 12.04 -5.68
C THR A 160 -7.68 12.16 -5.21
N ARG A 161 -7.47 12.70 -4.01
CA ARG A 161 -6.16 13.02 -3.42
C ARG A 161 -5.33 11.78 -3.14
N VAL A 162 -5.92 10.75 -2.52
CA VAL A 162 -5.20 9.51 -2.20
C VAL A 162 -4.86 8.75 -3.48
N PHE A 163 -5.75 8.73 -4.46
CA PHE A 163 -5.47 8.10 -5.76
C PHE A 163 -4.33 8.82 -6.48
N ALA A 164 -4.34 10.15 -6.55
CA ALA A 164 -3.25 10.93 -7.11
C ALA A 164 -1.90 10.67 -6.39
N ALA A 165 -1.91 10.71 -5.05
CA ALA A 165 -0.72 10.38 -4.26
C ALA A 165 -0.22 8.97 -4.56
N PHE A 166 -1.12 7.99 -4.61
CA PHE A 166 -0.78 6.60 -4.90
C PHE A 166 -0.10 6.43 -6.26
N GLN A 167 -0.60 7.10 -7.30
CA GLN A 167 0.01 7.06 -8.63
C GLN A 167 1.43 7.66 -8.61
N GLU A 168 1.62 8.78 -7.93
CA GLU A 168 2.93 9.44 -7.85
C GLU A 168 3.95 8.69 -7.01
N TYR A 169 3.52 8.10 -5.90
CA TYR A 169 4.37 7.23 -5.08
C TYR A 169 4.78 5.98 -5.87
N LEU A 170 3.85 5.38 -6.62
CA LEU A 170 4.17 4.22 -7.47
C LEU A 170 5.09 4.59 -8.64
N ASN A 171 4.98 5.80 -9.20
CA ASN A 171 5.87 6.27 -10.25
C ASN A 171 7.27 6.65 -9.75
N LEU A 172 7.38 7.10 -8.49
CA LEU A 172 8.67 7.38 -7.86
C LEU A 172 9.43 6.09 -7.50
N TYR A 173 8.69 5.03 -7.17
CA TYR A 173 9.22 3.74 -6.71
C TYR A 173 9.74 2.87 -7.86
#